data_AF-A0A0S9LHJ4-F1
#
_entry.id   AF-A0A0S9LHJ4-F1
#
_cell.length_a   1.000
_cell.length_b   1.000
_cell.length_c   1.000
_cell.angle_alpha   90.00
_cell.angle_beta   90.00
_cell.angle_gamma   90.00
#
_symmetry.space_group_name_H-M   'P 1'
#
loop_
_entity.id
_entity.type
_entity.pdbx_description
1 polymer ?
#
loop_
_entity_poly.entity_id
_entity_poly.type
_entity_poly.pdbx_seq_one_letter_code
_entity_poly.pdbx_strand_id
1 'polypeptide(L)'
;MTALQLLQGGGWSVWGGHSPEAARAEALVRAGLEDPAELVRLYGPLILAERHVEKWRRADHLIGRMSGLLNNQQRAAIVDVVLDHVRCMVGDATEHVHEYGFLSADTRDGATDALLHLLLGLVDHPKWMRQAQAAEMILWLLEQRPDYVATLGPLAFEATTGMRADVICGALDALSSSRPTELWDRLAPALDFDRIERECDHAGRWGVLLRLARRAEGDGHPGAGSAVSRLRSRFSVSAVRRSPTGSPPEVPAWATSLELQWDELAARGLVDADMVRQVEERLRAGCAPMSIATAEELEGLLLRNFRDSHQRPLARWEANVRHAILVTLSSRLSESDLLFVEQLFRVYNPSPLHRLRVVDFVSPAERWMQAISRGGLGSIMPVEASEMFLDFQACLVLPHERQRRYLRLTAFLHRRGARAIPPAQSPTFASTETPRSGHAGSMDLCVRAEPRSALFGTFAPAIPTSALIQHVGGTSAVTRGYWREGRIGSIRDSWPQQEGCFLKVEKAALKLPPDLAIAWDGQLDGRHFLLAPTI
;
A
#
# COMPACT_ATOMS: atom_id res chain seq x y z
N MET A 1 -9.73 -8.78 -39.30
CA MET A 1 -10.56 -7.57 -39.34
C MET A 1 -12.05 -7.83 -39.53
N THR A 2 -12.47 -8.66 -40.49
CA THR A 2 -13.88 -8.95 -40.77
C THR A 2 -14.68 -9.40 -39.54
N ALA A 3 -14.09 -10.20 -38.65
CA ALA A 3 -14.74 -10.64 -37.41
C ALA A 3 -15.04 -9.48 -36.43
N LEU A 4 -14.10 -8.55 -36.23
CA LEU A 4 -14.31 -7.38 -35.35
C LEU A 4 -15.34 -6.41 -35.95
N GLN A 5 -15.36 -6.25 -37.27
CA GLN A 5 -16.36 -5.43 -37.96
C GLN A 5 -17.77 -6.03 -37.82
N LEU A 6 -17.91 -7.36 -37.93
CA LEU A 6 -19.18 -8.05 -37.71
C LEU A 6 -19.68 -7.90 -36.27
N LEU A 7 -18.77 -8.02 -35.29
CA LEU A 7 -19.10 -7.81 -33.87
C LEU A 7 -19.59 -6.37 -33.62
N GLN A 8 -18.84 -5.38 -34.11
CA GLN A 8 -19.21 -3.97 -33.99
C GLN A 8 -20.52 -3.65 -34.71
N GLY A 9 -20.73 -4.19 -35.92
CA GLY A 9 -21.97 -4.06 -36.67
C GLY A 9 -23.18 -4.72 -35.99
N GLY A 10 -22.93 -5.76 -35.19
CA GLY A 10 -23.94 -6.40 -34.33
C GLY A 10 -24.20 -5.68 -33.00
N GLY A 11 -23.59 -4.51 -32.78
CA GLY A 11 -23.77 -3.71 -31.55
C GLY A 11 -22.90 -4.15 -30.37
N TRP A 12 -21.96 -5.08 -30.57
CA TRP A 12 -21.04 -5.52 -29.53
C TRP A 12 -19.82 -4.60 -29.44
N SER A 13 -19.39 -4.28 -28.22
CA SER A 13 -18.19 -3.47 -28.01
C SER A 13 -16.93 -4.28 -28.37
N VAL A 14 -16.13 -3.73 -29.28
CA VAL A 14 -14.79 -4.23 -29.65
C VAL A 14 -13.66 -3.44 -28.97
N TRP A 15 -14.01 -2.53 -28.06
CA TRP A 15 -13.06 -1.60 -27.42
C TRP A 15 -12.77 -1.95 -25.96
N GLY A 16 -13.13 -3.16 -25.52
CA GLY A 16 -12.93 -3.67 -24.15
C GLY A 16 -13.04 -5.20 -24.10
N GLY A 17 -12.47 -5.81 -23.05
CA GLY A 17 -12.33 -7.27 -22.87
C GLY A 17 -13.64 -8.01 -22.56
N HIS A 18 -14.69 -7.77 -23.35
CA HIS A 18 -16.05 -8.20 -23.03
C HIS A 18 -16.49 -9.50 -23.74
N SER A 19 -15.71 -10.04 -24.68
CA SER A 19 -15.93 -11.40 -25.20
C SER A 19 -14.61 -12.12 -25.52
N PRO A 20 -14.51 -13.43 -25.21
CA PRO A 20 -13.39 -14.29 -25.63
C PRO A 20 -13.15 -14.28 -27.15
N GLU A 21 -14.23 -14.14 -27.92
CA GLU A 21 -14.22 -14.11 -29.38
C GLU A 21 -13.58 -12.83 -29.92
N ALA A 22 -13.90 -11.67 -29.32
CA ALA A 22 -13.23 -10.41 -29.64
C ALA A 22 -11.74 -10.48 -29.27
N ALA A 23 -11.41 -10.95 -28.07
CA ALA A 23 -10.02 -11.08 -27.62
C ALA A 23 -9.19 -11.98 -28.56
N ARG A 24 -9.76 -13.10 -29.02
CA ARG A 24 -9.13 -14.00 -29.98
C ARG A 24 -8.98 -13.35 -31.36
N ALA A 25 -10.01 -12.68 -31.85
CA ALA A 25 -9.96 -11.98 -33.14
C ALA A 25 -8.91 -10.86 -33.13
N GLU A 26 -8.80 -10.11 -32.04
CA GLU A 26 -7.77 -9.09 -31.89
C GLU A 26 -6.37 -9.68 -31.72
N ALA A 27 -6.21 -10.81 -31.01
CA ALA A 27 -4.92 -11.49 -30.89
C ALA A 27 -4.40 -11.97 -32.25
N LEU A 28 -5.30 -12.45 -33.11
CA LEU A 28 -4.99 -12.81 -34.50
C LEU A 28 -4.65 -11.59 -35.36
N VAL A 29 -5.28 -10.44 -35.12
CA VAL A 29 -4.92 -9.18 -35.80
C VAL A 29 -3.53 -8.72 -35.40
N ARG A 30 -3.13 -8.91 -34.13
CA ARG A 30 -1.79 -8.58 -33.65
C ARG A 30 -0.71 -9.57 -34.10
N ALA A 31 -1.07 -10.84 -34.29
CA ALA A 31 -0.14 -11.89 -34.65
C ALA A 31 0.50 -11.61 -36.03
N GLY A 32 1.82 -11.37 -36.04
CA GLY A 32 2.59 -11.15 -37.26
C GLY A 32 2.74 -9.68 -37.69
N LEU A 33 2.26 -8.72 -36.89
CA LEU A 33 2.50 -7.29 -37.15
C LEU A 33 3.80 -6.83 -36.49
N GLU A 34 4.65 -6.16 -37.26
CA GLU A 34 5.89 -5.53 -36.78
C GLU A 34 5.80 -3.99 -36.81
N ASP A 35 4.88 -3.41 -37.59
CA ASP A 35 4.69 -1.97 -37.76
C ASP A 35 3.41 -1.48 -37.05
N PRO A 36 3.51 -0.52 -36.10
CA PRO A 36 2.34 0.08 -35.46
C PRO A 36 1.40 0.79 -36.46
N ALA A 37 1.90 1.33 -37.57
CA ALA A 37 1.05 1.99 -38.57
C ALA A 37 0.13 1.00 -39.30
N GLU A 38 0.57 -0.25 -39.45
CA GLU A 38 -0.25 -1.32 -40.02
C GLU A 38 -1.42 -1.68 -39.10
N LEU A 39 -1.19 -1.74 -37.79
CA LEU A 39 -2.25 -1.95 -36.81
C LEU A 39 -3.29 -0.80 -36.86
N VAL A 40 -2.83 0.45 -36.95
CA VAL A 40 -3.74 1.61 -37.06
C VAL A 40 -4.56 1.57 -38.34
N ARG A 41 -3.96 1.21 -39.49
CA ARG A 41 -4.69 1.06 -40.76
C ARG A 41 -5.77 -0.02 -40.66
N LEU A 42 -5.46 -1.15 -40.01
CA LEU A 42 -6.42 -2.23 -39.80
C LEU A 42 -7.58 -1.79 -38.91
N TYR A 43 -7.32 -1.04 -37.83
CA TYR A 43 -8.36 -0.53 -36.94
C TYR A 43 -9.12 0.68 -37.49
N GLY A 44 -8.58 1.40 -38.47
CA GLY A 44 -9.17 2.62 -39.05
C GLY A 44 -10.67 2.53 -39.35
N PRO A 45 -11.14 1.50 -40.09
CA PRO A 45 -12.57 1.30 -40.34
C PRO A 45 -13.41 1.12 -39.07
N LEU A 46 -12.90 0.43 -38.05
CA LEU A 46 -13.60 0.25 -36.77
C LEU A 46 -13.71 1.58 -36.01
N ILE A 47 -12.63 2.36 -36.00
CA ILE A 47 -12.58 3.67 -35.34
C ILE A 47 -13.65 4.59 -35.93
N LEU A 48 -13.75 4.63 -37.25
CA LEU A 48 -14.71 5.45 -37.99
C LEU A 48 -16.17 4.99 -37.82
N ALA A 49 -16.38 3.67 -37.71
CA ALA A 49 -17.71 3.10 -37.54
C ALA A 49 -18.24 3.16 -36.09
N GLU A 50 -17.41 3.49 -35.10
CA GLU A 50 -17.79 3.46 -33.68
C GLU A 50 -18.68 4.63 -33.26
N ARG A 51 -19.86 4.29 -32.70
CA ARG A 51 -20.93 5.25 -32.34
C ARG A 51 -21.19 5.38 -30.84
N HIS A 52 -20.84 4.37 -30.05
CA HIS A 52 -21.28 4.22 -28.67
C HIS A 52 -20.14 4.33 -27.65
N VAL A 53 -18.90 4.17 -28.09
CA VAL A 53 -17.71 4.27 -27.22
C VAL A 53 -17.06 5.65 -27.30
N GLU A 54 -16.77 6.20 -26.12
CA GLU A 54 -16.05 7.46 -25.93
C GLU A 54 -14.72 7.46 -26.71
N LYS A 55 -14.39 8.61 -27.33
CA LYS A 55 -13.19 8.73 -28.18
C LYS A 55 -11.89 8.38 -27.41
N TRP A 56 -11.80 8.78 -26.14
CA TRP A 56 -10.62 8.52 -25.31
C TRP A 56 -10.44 7.03 -25.00
N ARG A 57 -11.53 6.27 -24.80
CA ARG A 57 -11.45 4.81 -24.58
C ARG A 57 -10.95 4.06 -25.80
N ARG A 58 -11.33 4.51 -27.01
CA ARG A 58 -10.79 3.98 -28.26
C ARG A 58 -9.29 4.24 -28.36
N ALA A 59 -8.86 5.46 -28.02
CA ALA A 59 -7.44 5.82 -28.02
C ALA A 59 -6.64 4.99 -27.01
N ASP A 60 -7.10 4.89 -25.77
CA ASP A 60 -6.48 4.08 -24.71
C ASP A 60 -6.34 2.60 -25.11
N HIS A 61 -7.42 2.03 -25.67
CA HIS A 61 -7.41 0.67 -26.20
C HIS A 61 -6.31 0.50 -27.28
N LEU A 62 -6.26 1.39 -28.28
CA LEU A 62 -5.25 1.32 -29.35
C LEU A 62 -3.82 1.49 -28.83
N ILE A 63 -3.59 2.43 -27.90
CA ILE A 63 -2.28 2.63 -27.25
C ILE A 63 -1.83 1.34 -26.55
N GLY A 64 -2.74 0.70 -25.80
CA GLY A 64 -2.48 -0.58 -25.15
C GLY A 64 -2.05 -1.67 -26.15
N ARG A 65 -2.71 -1.75 -27.31
CA ARG A 65 -2.36 -2.75 -28.35
C ARG A 65 -1.05 -2.45 -29.07
N MET A 66 -0.75 -1.18 -29.29
CA MET A 66 0.48 -0.75 -29.96
C MET A 66 1.72 -0.76 -29.05
N SER A 67 1.54 -0.78 -27.72
CA SER A 67 2.64 -0.65 -26.73
C SER A 67 3.88 -1.51 -27.02
N GLY A 68 3.68 -2.76 -27.45
CA GLY A 68 4.77 -3.69 -27.80
C GLY A 68 5.44 -3.46 -29.16
N LEU A 69 4.83 -2.66 -30.04
CA LEU A 69 5.31 -2.35 -31.41
C LEU A 69 5.98 -0.97 -31.51
N LEU A 70 5.77 -0.10 -30.51
CA LEU A 70 6.27 1.27 -30.55
C LEU A 70 7.73 1.35 -30.13
N ASN A 71 8.55 2.05 -30.91
CA ASN A 71 9.89 2.44 -30.52
C ASN A 71 9.87 3.65 -29.54
N ASN A 72 11.01 3.98 -28.93
CA ASN A 72 11.08 5.03 -27.91
C ASN A 72 10.63 6.41 -28.41
N GLN A 73 10.93 6.76 -29.66
CA GLN A 73 10.53 8.05 -30.24
C GLN A 73 9.01 8.11 -30.45
N GLN A 74 8.41 7.03 -30.93
CA GLN A 74 6.95 6.94 -31.11
C GLN A 74 6.21 6.93 -29.77
N ARG A 75 6.77 6.28 -28.75
CA ARG A 75 6.24 6.32 -27.38
C ARG A 75 6.23 7.74 -26.83
N ALA A 76 7.34 8.48 -27.00
CA ALA A 76 7.42 9.89 -26.58
C ALA A 76 6.37 10.75 -27.30
N ALA A 77 6.24 10.62 -28.62
CA ALA A 77 5.24 11.37 -29.38
C ALA A 77 3.79 11.08 -28.96
N ILE A 78 3.47 9.83 -28.62
CA ILE A 78 2.15 9.47 -28.09
C ILE A 78 1.92 10.09 -26.71
N VAL A 79 2.94 10.09 -25.85
CA VAL A 79 2.87 10.76 -24.54
C VAL A 79 2.59 12.25 -24.73
N ASP A 80 3.27 12.93 -25.65
CA ASP A 80 3.03 14.36 -25.94
C ASP A 80 1.58 14.62 -26.36
N VAL A 81 1.03 13.79 -27.26
CA VAL A 81 -0.38 13.90 -27.71
C VAL A 81 -1.36 13.60 -26.58
N VAL A 82 -1.07 12.63 -25.71
CA VAL A 82 -1.90 12.34 -24.53
C VAL A 82 -1.87 13.51 -23.55
N LEU A 83 -0.70 14.13 -23.34
CA LEU A 83 -0.56 15.33 -22.51
C LEU A 83 -1.35 16.50 -23.10
N ASP A 84 -1.28 16.73 -24.41
CA ASP A 84 -2.08 17.75 -25.08
C ASP A 84 -3.57 17.48 -25.01
N HIS A 85 -3.99 16.22 -25.13
CA HIS A 85 -5.39 15.86 -24.94
C HIS A 85 -5.86 16.10 -23.50
N VAL A 86 -5.04 15.77 -22.51
CA VAL A 86 -5.32 16.08 -21.10
C VAL A 86 -5.41 17.59 -20.90
N ARG A 87 -4.52 18.40 -21.51
CA ARG A 87 -4.62 19.87 -21.51
C ARG A 87 -5.97 20.32 -22.08
N CYS A 88 -6.40 19.79 -23.23
CA CYS A 88 -7.71 20.12 -23.81
C CYS A 88 -8.91 19.72 -22.93
N MET A 89 -8.83 18.60 -22.20
CA MET A 89 -9.91 18.13 -21.31
C MET A 89 -10.01 18.92 -20.01
N VAL A 90 -8.86 19.33 -19.46
CA VAL A 90 -8.78 20.09 -18.21
C VAL A 90 -8.92 21.60 -18.47
N GLY A 91 -8.79 22.02 -19.74
CA GLY A 91 -8.82 23.39 -20.22
C GLY A 91 -7.41 23.92 -20.48
N ASP A 92 -7.21 24.58 -21.62
CA ASP A 92 -6.02 25.38 -21.85
C ASP A 92 -6.19 26.71 -21.13
N ALA A 93 -5.50 26.85 -19.99
CA ALA A 93 -5.60 28.04 -19.16
C ALA A 93 -4.67 29.16 -19.65
N THR A 94 -3.95 29.03 -20.78
CA THR A 94 -2.92 30.01 -21.21
C THR A 94 -3.40 31.46 -21.22
N GLU A 95 -4.63 31.74 -21.65
CA GLU A 95 -5.17 33.12 -21.63
C GLU A 95 -5.42 33.65 -20.20
N HIS A 96 -5.72 32.76 -19.24
CA HIS A 96 -6.00 33.11 -17.84
C HIS A 96 -4.76 32.93 -16.94
N VAL A 97 -3.73 32.24 -17.40
CA VAL A 97 -2.44 32.03 -16.71
C VAL A 97 -1.78 33.37 -16.38
N HIS A 98 -1.97 34.40 -17.22
CA HIS A 98 -1.48 35.75 -16.93
C HIS A 98 -2.19 36.41 -15.75
N GLU A 99 -3.49 36.15 -15.52
CA GLU A 99 -4.25 36.65 -14.36
C GLU A 99 -3.81 35.96 -13.06
N TYR A 100 -3.33 34.72 -13.18
CA TYR A 100 -2.70 33.95 -12.11
C TYR A 100 -1.16 34.00 -12.16
N GLY A 101 -0.56 34.95 -12.87
CA GLY A 101 0.90 35.08 -13.04
C GLY A 101 1.65 35.24 -11.72
N PHE A 102 0.96 35.68 -10.67
CA PHE A 102 1.49 35.71 -9.30
C PHE A 102 1.71 34.32 -8.69
N LEU A 103 1.00 33.28 -9.16
CA LEU A 103 1.24 31.87 -8.83
C LEU A 103 2.41 31.29 -9.64
N SER A 104 2.75 31.92 -10.76
CA SER A 104 3.79 31.49 -11.71
C SER A 104 5.16 32.07 -11.42
N ALA A 105 5.34 32.71 -10.26
CA ALA A 105 6.54 33.49 -9.99
C ALA A 105 7.84 32.68 -9.91
N ASP A 106 7.84 31.33 -9.91
CA ASP A 106 9.09 30.57 -9.73
C ASP A 106 9.31 29.25 -10.51
N THR A 107 8.38 28.68 -11.27
CA THR A 107 8.61 27.31 -11.80
C THR A 107 8.87 27.26 -13.30
N ARG A 108 10.16 27.34 -13.68
CA ARG A 108 10.69 26.79 -14.94
C ARG A 108 10.85 25.26 -14.83
N ASP A 109 9.83 24.58 -14.34
CA ASP A 109 9.89 23.17 -14.00
C ASP A 109 9.59 22.32 -15.25
N GLY A 110 10.44 21.33 -15.53
CA GLY A 110 10.25 20.43 -16.67
C GLY A 110 9.01 19.54 -16.49
N ALA A 111 8.58 18.84 -17.55
CA ALA A 111 7.44 17.92 -17.47
C ALA A 111 7.60 16.84 -16.37
N THR A 112 8.85 16.45 -16.09
CA THR A 112 9.24 15.57 -14.99
C THR A 112 8.90 16.17 -13.62
N ASP A 113 9.30 17.41 -13.39
CA ASP A 113 9.08 18.10 -12.12
C ASP A 113 7.59 18.36 -11.90
N ALA A 114 6.87 18.73 -12.97
CA ALA A 114 5.41 18.86 -12.93
C ALA A 114 4.71 17.53 -12.57
N LEU A 115 5.18 16.39 -13.09
CA LEU A 115 4.66 15.08 -12.72
C LEU A 115 4.96 14.76 -11.26
N LEU A 116 6.17 15.05 -10.76
CA LEU A 116 6.53 14.85 -9.37
C LEU A 116 5.66 15.69 -8.44
N HIS A 117 5.48 16.98 -8.73
CA HIS A 117 4.59 17.87 -7.97
C HIS A 117 3.15 17.37 -7.97
N LEU A 118 2.66 16.89 -9.12
CA LEU A 118 1.33 16.29 -9.20
C LEU A 118 1.21 15.05 -8.31
N LEU A 119 2.17 14.13 -8.36
CA LEU A 119 2.14 12.91 -7.54
C LEU A 119 2.23 13.23 -6.06
N LEU A 120 3.13 14.13 -5.65
CA LEU A 120 3.25 14.61 -4.28
C LEU A 120 1.98 15.32 -3.81
N GLY A 121 1.34 16.12 -4.67
CA GLY A 121 0.06 16.73 -4.37
C GLY A 121 -1.07 15.72 -4.19
N LEU A 122 -1.09 14.64 -4.99
CA LEU A 122 -2.10 13.59 -4.92
C LEU A 122 -1.99 12.71 -3.67
N VAL A 123 -0.84 12.66 -3.01
CA VAL A 123 -0.66 11.95 -1.72
C VAL A 123 -1.53 12.53 -0.61
N ASP A 124 -1.90 13.81 -0.68
CA ASP A 124 -2.82 14.46 0.26
C ASP A 124 -4.25 14.58 -0.28
N HIS A 125 -4.58 13.84 -1.36
CA HIS A 125 -5.89 13.92 -1.97
C HIS A 125 -6.98 13.31 -1.05
N PRO A 126 -8.16 13.94 -0.88
CA PRO A 126 -9.21 13.44 0.03
C PRO A 126 -9.73 12.03 -0.29
N LYS A 127 -9.75 11.65 -1.57
CA LYS A 127 -10.00 10.26 -2.00
C LYS A 127 -8.80 9.35 -1.78
N TRP A 128 -8.98 8.35 -0.93
CA TRP A 128 -7.96 7.32 -0.63
C TRP A 128 -7.33 6.68 -1.85
N MET A 129 -8.12 6.27 -2.84
CA MET A 129 -7.58 5.54 -4.00
C MET A 129 -6.59 6.41 -4.80
N ARG A 130 -6.80 7.73 -4.83
CA ARG A 130 -5.86 8.66 -5.47
C ARG A 130 -4.57 8.78 -4.65
N GLN A 131 -4.71 8.92 -3.33
CA GLN A 131 -3.58 8.94 -2.40
C GLN A 131 -2.76 7.64 -2.47
N ALA A 132 -3.40 6.47 -2.36
CA ALA A 132 -2.75 5.17 -2.41
C ALA A 132 -2.07 4.91 -3.75
N GLN A 133 -2.72 5.26 -4.86
CA GLN A 133 -2.12 5.13 -6.20
C GLN A 133 -0.93 6.07 -6.38
N ALA A 134 -1.02 7.32 -5.92
CA ALA A 134 0.09 8.27 -5.97
C ALA A 134 1.29 7.78 -5.15
N ALA A 135 1.04 7.26 -3.94
CA ALA A 135 2.07 6.65 -3.12
C ALA A 135 2.74 5.46 -3.85
N GLU A 136 1.96 4.52 -4.38
CA GLU A 136 2.49 3.38 -5.16
C GLU A 136 3.32 3.85 -6.37
N MET A 137 2.90 4.91 -7.06
CA MET A 137 3.65 5.49 -8.17
C MET A 137 4.97 6.13 -7.72
N ILE A 138 5.01 6.79 -6.57
CA ILE A 138 6.26 7.34 -6.00
C ILE A 138 7.23 6.21 -5.66
N LEU A 139 6.76 5.14 -4.99
CA LEU A 139 7.58 3.96 -4.71
C LEU A 139 8.12 3.32 -6.00
N TRP A 140 7.24 3.11 -6.98
CA TRP A 140 7.63 2.57 -8.29
C TRP A 140 8.66 3.47 -8.98
N LEU A 141 8.47 4.79 -8.96
CA LEU A 141 9.38 5.74 -9.60
C LEU A 141 10.77 5.69 -8.95
N LEU A 142 10.85 5.71 -7.63
CA LEU A 142 12.11 5.61 -6.90
C LEU A 142 12.81 4.25 -7.14
N GLU A 143 12.05 3.17 -7.34
CA GLU A 143 12.62 1.86 -7.67
C GLU A 143 13.14 1.77 -9.10
N GLN A 144 12.36 2.24 -10.08
CA GLN A 144 12.68 2.12 -11.51
C GLN A 144 13.66 3.19 -11.99
N ARG A 145 13.67 4.34 -11.34
CA ARG A 145 14.51 5.50 -11.67
C ARG A 145 15.16 6.03 -10.39
N PRO A 146 16.15 5.30 -9.84
CA PRO A 146 16.70 5.64 -8.54
C PRO A 146 17.53 6.93 -8.50
N ASP A 147 17.68 7.64 -9.63
CA ASP A 147 18.24 9.00 -9.66
C ASP A 147 17.31 10.00 -8.95
N TYR A 148 15.99 9.72 -8.92
CA TYR A 148 15.04 10.52 -8.15
C TYR A 148 15.22 10.39 -6.63
N VAL A 149 16.03 9.45 -6.13
CA VAL A 149 16.34 9.36 -4.70
C VAL A 149 17.04 10.63 -4.21
N ALA A 150 17.93 11.21 -5.01
CA ALA A 150 18.60 12.45 -4.64
C ALA A 150 17.65 13.66 -4.62
N THR A 151 16.62 13.66 -5.48
CA THR A 151 15.63 14.74 -5.56
C THR A 151 14.54 14.64 -4.49
N LEU A 152 13.96 13.44 -4.32
CA LEU A 152 12.84 13.23 -3.40
C LEU A 152 13.29 12.88 -1.99
N GLY A 153 14.45 12.26 -1.83
CA GLY A 153 14.97 11.80 -0.54
C GLY A 153 15.03 12.90 0.54
N PRO A 154 15.54 14.11 0.24
CA PRO A 154 15.54 15.21 1.20
C PRO A 154 14.15 15.60 1.70
N LEU A 155 13.13 15.55 0.84
CA LEU A 155 11.75 15.89 1.18
C LEU A 155 11.14 14.94 2.24
N ALA A 156 11.69 13.73 2.39
CA ALA A 156 11.26 12.78 3.43
C ALA A 156 11.53 13.29 4.85
N PHE A 157 12.49 14.19 5.01
CA PHE A 157 12.97 14.67 6.31
C PHE A 157 12.71 16.16 6.52
N GLU A 158 11.79 16.75 5.75
CA GLU A 158 11.30 18.10 5.98
C GLU A 158 10.24 18.13 7.09
N ALA A 159 10.05 19.28 7.73
CA ALA A 159 9.05 19.50 8.77
C ALA A 159 7.65 19.84 8.23
N THR A 160 7.26 19.24 7.09
CA THR A 160 5.96 19.54 6.47
C THR A 160 4.83 18.72 7.10
N THR A 161 3.64 19.33 7.21
CA THR A 161 2.39 18.63 7.52
C THR A 161 1.93 17.77 6.33
N GLY A 162 0.94 16.91 6.56
CA GLY A 162 0.43 16.00 5.53
C GLY A 162 1.27 14.73 5.35
N MET A 163 0.96 13.98 4.30
CA MET A 163 1.43 12.60 4.10
C MET A 163 2.65 12.50 3.18
N ARG A 164 3.05 13.59 2.50
CA ARG A 164 4.13 13.58 1.48
C ARG A 164 5.43 13.00 2.01
N ALA A 165 5.97 13.60 3.06
CA ALA A 165 7.23 13.18 3.65
C ALA A 165 7.14 11.74 4.21
N ASP A 166 6.02 11.39 4.82
CA ASP A 166 5.80 10.04 5.38
C ASP A 166 5.72 8.96 4.27
N VAL A 167 5.15 9.29 3.11
CA VAL A 167 5.14 8.42 1.92
C VAL A 167 6.54 8.22 1.36
N ILE A 168 7.31 9.30 1.23
CA ILE A 168 8.69 9.18 0.75
C ILE A 168 9.54 8.38 1.75
N CYS A 169 9.39 8.63 3.06
CA CYS A 169 9.99 7.79 4.11
C CYS A 169 9.66 6.32 3.91
N GLY A 170 8.39 5.99 3.70
CA GLY A 170 7.98 4.62 3.49
C GLY A 170 8.53 4.00 2.21
N ALA A 171 8.64 4.77 1.12
CA ALA A 171 9.25 4.29 -0.12
C ALA A 171 10.75 4.00 0.07
N LEU A 172 11.50 4.91 0.73
CA LEU A 172 12.90 4.69 1.07
C LEU A 172 13.08 3.49 2.02
N ASP A 173 12.21 3.34 3.02
CA ASP A 173 12.20 2.19 3.91
C ASP A 173 12.01 0.88 3.13
N ALA A 174 11.04 0.83 2.22
CA ALA A 174 10.81 -0.35 1.36
C ALA A 174 12.03 -0.68 0.49
N LEU A 175 12.66 0.32 -0.15
CA LEU A 175 13.83 0.10 -1.01
C LEU A 175 15.05 -0.39 -0.21
N SER A 176 15.30 0.21 0.95
CA SER A 176 16.43 -0.14 1.82
C SER A 176 16.35 -1.56 2.39
N SER A 177 15.18 -2.20 2.39
CA SER A 177 15.03 -3.58 2.85
C SER A 177 15.79 -4.60 1.98
N SER A 178 16.14 -4.22 0.76
CA SER A 178 16.74 -5.12 -0.24
C SER A 178 18.08 -4.67 -0.80
N ARG A 179 18.31 -3.36 -0.86
CA ARG A 179 19.56 -2.78 -1.36
C ARG A 179 19.98 -1.64 -0.43
N PRO A 180 20.35 -1.94 0.84
CA PRO A 180 20.61 -0.92 1.84
C PRO A 180 21.75 0.02 1.43
N THR A 181 22.88 -0.55 1.02
CA THR A 181 24.08 0.20 0.61
C THR A 181 23.82 1.05 -0.63
N GLU A 182 23.25 0.48 -1.70
CA GLU A 182 22.97 1.22 -2.94
C GLU A 182 21.99 2.39 -2.74
N LEU A 183 20.97 2.22 -1.89
CA LEU A 183 20.08 3.32 -1.55
C LEU A 183 20.83 4.40 -0.78
N TRP A 184 21.64 4.00 0.20
CA TRP A 184 22.36 4.92 1.06
C TRP A 184 23.40 5.74 0.30
N ASP A 185 24.11 5.13 -0.66
CA ASP A 185 25.06 5.81 -1.55
C ASP A 185 24.42 6.98 -2.32
N ARG A 186 23.13 6.85 -2.67
CA ARG A 186 22.38 7.89 -3.40
C ARG A 186 21.73 8.90 -2.46
N LEU A 187 21.23 8.44 -1.33
CA LEU A 187 20.49 9.26 -0.39
C LEU A 187 21.43 10.14 0.44
N ALA A 188 22.43 9.55 1.09
CA ALA A 188 23.26 10.25 2.08
C ALA A 188 23.96 11.50 1.52
N PRO A 189 24.51 11.52 0.29
CA PRO A 189 25.11 12.73 -0.27
C PRO A 189 24.11 13.86 -0.56
N ALA A 190 22.82 13.53 -0.74
CA ALA A 190 21.76 14.50 -0.98
C ALA A 190 21.18 15.08 0.33
N LEU A 191 21.48 14.47 1.48
CA LEU A 191 20.98 14.91 2.79
C LEU A 191 21.88 15.97 3.41
N ASP A 192 21.27 17.08 3.81
CA ASP A 192 21.89 18.04 4.72
C ASP A 192 21.59 17.63 6.18
N PHE A 193 22.49 16.88 6.79
CA PHE A 193 22.33 16.41 8.17
C PHE A 193 22.32 17.55 9.19
N ASP A 194 23.02 18.67 8.94
CA ASP A 194 23.02 19.84 9.84
C ASP A 194 21.65 20.53 9.85
N ARG A 195 21.02 20.62 8.67
CA ARG A 195 19.65 21.11 8.54
C ARG A 195 18.64 20.15 9.15
N ILE A 196 18.75 18.85 8.85
CA ILE A 196 17.85 17.82 9.38
C ILE A 196 17.87 17.81 10.91
N GLU A 197 19.03 17.91 11.54
CA GLU A 197 19.15 17.97 13.00
C GLU A 197 18.45 19.17 13.62
N ARG A 198 18.47 20.33 12.94
CA ARG A 198 17.85 21.57 13.40
C ARG A 198 16.36 21.65 13.11
N GLU A 199 15.90 21.07 12.01
CA GLU A 199 14.56 21.31 11.47
C GLU A 199 13.63 20.08 11.52
N CYS A 200 14.16 18.85 11.43
CA CYS A 200 13.34 17.63 11.41
C CYS A 200 12.93 17.19 12.82
N ASP A 201 11.97 17.90 13.40
CA ASP A 201 11.42 17.56 14.71
C ASP A 201 10.35 16.46 14.67
N HIS A 202 10.32 15.58 13.68
CA HIS A 202 9.28 14.54 13.55
C HIS A 202 9.78 13.14 13.93
N ALA A 203 9.32 12.60 15.06
CA ALA A 203 9.81 11.33 15.62
C ALA A 203 9.75 10.14 14.62
N GLY A 204 8.67 10.02 13.84
CA GLY A 204 8.54 8.94 12.85
C GLY A 204 9.57 9.03 11.72
N ARG A 205 9.82 10.24 11.19
CA ARG A 205 10.74 10.48 10.07
C ARG A 205 12.19 10.28 10.52
N TRP A 206 12.51 10.75 11.73
CA TRP A 206 13.78 10.48 12.39
C TRP A 206 14.02 8.97 12.58
N GLY A 207 13.00 8.25 13.06
CA GLY A 207 13.04 6.80 13.22
C GLY A 207 13.26 6.04 11.91
N VAL A 208 12.73 6.55 10.80
CA VAL A 208 13.01 6.01 9.46
C VAL A 208 14.46 6.30 9.05
N LEU A 209 14.93 7.55 9.13
CA LEU A 209 16.31 7.90 8.76
C LEU A 209 17.35 7.04 9.49
N LEU A 210 17.16 6.88 10.81
CA LEU A 210 18.02 6.04 11.65
C LEU A 210 17.99 4.56 11.22
N ARG A 211 16.83 4.06 10.79
CA ARG A 211 16.68 2.69 10.28
C ARG A 211 17.37 2.50 8.93
N LEU A 212 17.26 3.46 8.02
CA LEU A 212 17.96 3.44 6.73
C LEU A 212 19.48 3.36 6.95
N ALA A 213 20.01 4.24 7.80
CA ALA A 213 21.42 4.28 8.15
C ALA A 213 21.90 2.96 8.78
N ARG A 214 21.11 2.38 9.70
CA ARG A 214 21.43 1.08 10.33
C ARG A 214 21.43 -0.09 9.35
N ARG A 215 20.51 -0.11 8.39
CA ARG A 215 20.49 -1.17 7.37
C ARG A 215 21.73 -1.06 6.48
N ALA A 216 22.13 0.15 6.09
CA ALA A 216 23.35 0.37 5.32
C ALA A 216 24.62 0.02 6.13
N GLU A 217 24.66 0.37 7.41
CA GLU A 217 25.76 -0.02 8.32
C GLU A 217 25.84 -1.55 8.46
N GLY A 218 24.71 -2.22 8.70
CA GLY A 218 24.65 -3.68 8.80
C GLY A 218 24.98 -4.41 7.51
N ASP A 219 24.84 -3.74 6.36
CA ASP A 219 25.21 -4.23 5.02
C ASP A 219 26.66 -3.86 4.63
N GLY A 220 27.39 -3.19 5.53
CA GLY A 220 28.83 -2.93 5.40
C GLY A 220 29.21 -1.58 4.77
N HIS A 221 28.29 -0.63 4.61
CA HIS A 221 28.60 0.68 4.03
C HIS A 221 29.56 1.52 4.94
N PRO A 222 30.71 1.99 4.45
CA PRO A 222 31.78 2.56 5.29
C PRO A 222 31.42 3.90 5.97
N GLY A 223 30.54 4.69 5.37
CA GLY A 223 30.08 5.98 5.93
C GLY A 223 28.82 5.91 6.81
N ALA A 224 28.16 4.75 6.87
CA ALA A 224 26.84 4.66 7.50
C ALA A 224 26.92 4.69 9.03
N GLY A 225 27.96 4.07 9.62
CA GLY A 225 28.16 4.07 11.07
C GLY A 225 28.31 5.48 11.66
N SER A 226 28.98 6.40 10.96
CA SER A 226 29.08 7.81 11.38
C SER A 226 27.71 8.49 11.43
N ALA A 227 26.86 8.26 10.42
CA ALA A 227 25.49 8.77 10.41
C ALA A 227 24.65 8.15 11.54
N VAL A 228 24.79 6.85 11.82
CA VAL A 228 24.11 6.19 12.95
C VAL A 228 24.53 6.80 14.29
N SER A 229 25.82 7.00 14.53
CA SER A 229 26.33 7.66 15.75
C SER A 229 25.79 9.08 15.88
N ARG A 230 25.81 9.83 14.79
CA ARG A 230 25.30 11.21 14.72
C ARG A 230 23.80 11.26 15.05
N LEU A 231 22.96 10.46 14.38
CA LEU A 231 21.51 10.43 14.59
C LEU A 231 21.11 9.94 15.99
N ARG A 232 21.91 9.05 16.60
CA ARG A 232 21.71 8.57 17.98
C ARG A 232 22.03 9.62 19.03
N SER A 233 22.96 10.55 18.75
CA SER A 233 23.36 11.58 19.71
C SER A 233 22.21 12.49 20.17
N ARG A 234 21.13 12.59 19.37
CA ARG A 234 19.88 13.26 19.73
C ARG A 234 19.19 12.63 20.95
N PHE A 235 19.40 11.34 21.21
CA PHE A 235 18.79 10.61 22.30
C PHE A 235 19.79 10.43 23.45
N SER A 236 19.79 11.37 24.40
CA SER A 236 20.57 11.24 25.63
C SER A 236 19.93 10.23 26.59
N VAL A 237 20.76 9.52 27.36
CA VAL A 237 20.40 8.43 28.31
C VAL A 237 19.35 8.82 29.37
N SER A 238 19.09 10.12 29.53
CA SER A 238 18.21 10.68 30.56
C SER A 238 16.85 11.15 30.00
N ALA A 239 16.22 10.37 29.12
CA ALA A 239 14.80 10.56 28.87
C ALA A 239 14.09 10.33 30.22
N VAL A 240 13.64 11.42 30.85
CA VAL A 240 12.97 11.38 32.14
C VAL A 240 11.67 10.63 31.94
N ARG A 241 11.66 9.34 32.25
CA ARG A 241 10.43 8.60 32.46
C ARG A 241 9.73 9.26 33.62
N ARG A 242 8.76 10.11 33.32
CA ARG A 242 7.83 10.58 34.33
C ARG A 242 7.06 9.34 34.78
N SER A 243 7.22 8.94 36.04
CA SER A 243 6.31 7.98 36.64
C SER A 243 4.89 8.49 36.39
N PRO A 244 3.97 7.66 35.89
CA PRO A 244 2.59 8.10 35.67
C PRO A 244 2.00 8.49 37.03
N THR A 245 2.03 9.79 37.34
CA THR A 245 1.38 10.35 38.52
C THR A 245 -0.03 10.73 38.12
N GLY A 246 -0.99 9.85 38.40
CA GLY A 246 -2.41 10.05 38.09
C GLY A 246 -2.95 9.18 36.96
N SER A 247 -4.26 9.26 36.74
CA SER A 247 -4.92 8.61 35.61
C SER A 247 -4.44 9.24 34.30
N PRO A 248 -4.23 8.45 33.23
CA PRO A 248 -3.85 8.98 31.92
C PRO A 248 -4.91 9.98 31.44
N PRO A 249 -4.52 11.07 30.75
CA PRO A 249 -5.48 11.99 30.15
C PRO A 249 -6.43 11.26 29.20
N GLU A 250 -7.71 11.58 29.27
CA GLU A 250 -8.72 11.11 28.31
C GLU A 250 -8.36 11.56 26.89
N VAL A 251 -8.79 10.78 25.90
CA VAL A 251 -8.56 11.08 24.48
C VAL A 251 -9.27 12.39 24.12
N PRO A 252 -8.56 13.43 23.69
CA PRO A 252 -9.18 14.68 23.25
C PRO A 252 -10.06 14.46 22.01
N ALA A 253 -11.09 15.30 21.83
CA ALA A 253 -12.02 15.18 20.69
C ALA A 253 -11.30 15.22 19.33
N TRP A 254 -10.26 16.05 19.18
CA TRP A 254 -9.46 16.13 17.96
C TRP A 254 -8.63 14.86 17.69
N ALA A 255 -8.43 14.00 18.70
CA ALA A 255 -7.61 12.79 18.63
C ALA A 255 -8.43 11.50 18.46
N THR A 256 -9.76 11.56 18.36
CA THR A 256 -10.61 10.35 18.33
C THR A 256 -10.26 9.39 17.18
N SER A 257 -9.79 9.91 16.05
CA SER A 257 -9.30 9.08 14.92
C SER A 257 -8.04 8.26 15.23
N LEU A 258 -7.34 8.57 16.33
CA LEU A 258 -6.10 7.93 16.79
C LEU A 258 -6.24 7.38 18.22
N GLU A 259 -7.46 7.04 18.65
CA GLU A 259 -7.75 6.51 20.00
C GLU A 259 -6.84 5.32 20.36
N LEU A 260 -6.69 4.35 19.46
CA LEU A 260 -5.83 3.18 19.70
C LEU A 260 -4.36 3.56 19.92
N GLN A 261 -3.84 4.50 19.12
CA GLN A 261 -2.47 4.99 19.28
C GLN A 261 -2.32 5.83 20.54
N TRP A 262 -3.35 6.59 20.92
CA TRP A 262 -3.38 7.35 22.15
C TRP A 262 -3.29 6.44 23.38
N ASP A 263 -4.10 5.39 23.42
CA ASP A 263 -4.12 4.42 24.50
C ASP A 263 -2.77 3.71 24.65
N GLU A 264 -2.15 3.32 23.53
CA GLU A 264 -0.82 2.69 23.50
C GLU A 264 0.29 3.66 23.97
N LEU A 265 0.20 4.95 23.65
CA LEU A 265 1.11 5.97 24.20
C LEU A 265 0.88 6.18 25.71
N ALA A 266 -0.38 6.23 26.14
CA ALA A 266 -0.77 6.44 27.53
C ALA A 266 -0.32 5.27 28.41
N ALA A 267 -0.48 4.03 27.93
CA ALA A 267 -0.01 2.81 28.59
C ALA A 267 1.52 2.81 28.80
N ARG A 268 2.26 3.55 27.98
CA ARG A 268 3.72 3.74 28.12
C ARG A 268 4.13 4.98 28.89
N GLY A 269 3.19 5.76 29.41
CA GLY A 269 3.46 7.00 30.14
C GLY A 269 4.01 8.13 29.26
N LEU A 270 3.75 8.07 27.94
CA LEU A 270 4.18 9.10 26.98
C LEU A 270 3.15 10.24 26.83
N VAL A 271 1.98 10.08 27.45
CA VAL A 271 0.90 11.08 27.45
C VAL A 271 0.78 11.70 28.84
N ASP A 272 0.95 13.02 28.91
CA ASP A 272 0.68 13.84 30.09
C ASP A 272 -0.05 15.13 29.67
N ALA A 273 -0.59 15.88 30.65
CA ALA A 273 -1.35 17.10 30.38
C ALA A 273 -0.54 18.16 29.61
N ASP A 274 0.79 18.19 29.81
CA ASP A 274 1.67 19.10 29.09
C ASP A 274 1.86 18.68 27.62
N MET A 275 1.95 17.38 27.34
CA MET A 275 1.94 16.84 25.97
C MET A 275 0.64 17.23 25.25
N VAL A 276 -0.51 17.02 25.89
CA VAL A 276 -1.83 17.38 25.34
C VAL A 276 -1.87 18.86 24.96
N ARG A 277 -1.47 19.75 25.87
CA ARG A 277 -1.44 21.20 25.65
C ARG A 277 -0.53 21.57 24.46
N GLN A 278 0.66 20.99 24.37
CA GLN A 278 1.62 21.28 23.29
C GLN A 278 1.11 20.78 21.93
N VAL A 279 0.47 19.61 21.87
CA VAL A 279 -0.17 19.14 20.63
C VAL A 279 -1.30 20.07 20.22
N GLU A 280 -2.15 20.50 21.16
CA GLU A 280 -3.26 21.41 20.86
C GLU A 280 -2.77 22.79 20.39
N GLU A 281 -1.69 23.32 20.97
CA GLU A 281 -1.04 24.55 20.51
C GLU A 281 -0.55 24.44 19.05
N ARG A 282 0.08 23.31 18.70
CA ARG A 282 0.53 23.04 17.32
C ARG A 282 -0.64 22.91 16.36
N LEU A 283 -1.69 22.19 16.74
CA LEU A 283 -2.90 22.07 15.93
C LEU A 283 -3.57 23.43 15.72
N ARG A 284 -3.67 24.24 16.77
CA ARG A 284 -4.24 25.60 16.70
C ARG A 284 -3.44 26.48 15.75
N ALA A 285 -2.11 26.41 15.79
CA ALA A 285 -1.25 27.13 14.84
C ALA A 285 -1.45 26.64 13.40
N GLY A 286 -1.54 25.33 13.18
CA GLY A 286 -1.75 24.74 11.86
C GLY A 286 -3.16 24.95 11.27
N CYS A 287 -4.18 25.13 12.13
CA CYS A 287 -5.56 25.38 11.71
C CYS A 287 -5.87 26.88 11.53
N ALA A 288 -5.00 27.77 12.00
CA ALA A 288 -5.23 29.21 11.95
C ALA A 288 -5.48 29.69 10.49
N PRO A 289 -6.43 30.63 10.28
CA PRO A 289 -7.17 31.41 11.29
C PRO A 289 -8.40 30.70 11.89
N MET A 290 -8.67 29.44 11.52
CA MET A 290 -9.84 28.70 11.98
C MET A 290 -9.58 28.01 13.33
N SER A 291 -10.66 27.66 14.02
CA SER A 291 -10.56 26.78 15.19
C SER A 291 -10.24 25.34 14.79
N ILE A 292 -9.68 24.55 15.70
CA ILE A 292 -9.42 23.11 15.51
C ILE A 292 -10.71 22.39 15.10
N ALA A 293 -11.81 22.64 15.82
CA ALA A 293 -13.10 22.02 15.54
C ALA A 293 -13.65 22.40 14.16
N THR A 294 -13.49 23.65 13.74
CA THR A 294 -13.91 24.11 12.40
C THR A 294 -13.07 23.45 11.30
N ALA A 295 -11.76 23.34 11.49
CA ALA A 295 -10.87 22.69 10.53
C ALA A 295 -11.21 21.20 10.37
N GLU A 296 -11.45 20.51 11.48
CA GLU A 296 -11.90 19.11 11.49
C GLU A 296 -13.25 18.93 10.75
N GLU A 297 -14.22 19.81 11.02
CA GLU A 297 -15.52 19.78 10.35
C GLU A 297 -15.39 19.98 8.83
N LEU A 298 -14.54 20.92 8.40
CA LEU A 298 -14.26 21.18 6.99
C LEU A 298 -13.60 19.98 6.30
N GLU A 299 -12.63 19.32 6.94
CA GLU A 299 -12.05 18.08 6.41
C GLU A 299 -13.12 17.00 6.25
N GLY A 300 -14.02 16.87 7.22
CA GLY A 300 -15.16 15.97 7.09
C GLY A 300 -16.11 16.35 5.95
N LEU A 301 -16.43 17.63 5.77
CA LEU A 301 -17.26 18.09 4.64
C LEU A 301 -16.61 17.79 3.29
N LEU A 302 -15.29 17.98 3.19
CA LEU A 302 -14.52 17.63 2.00
C LEU A 302 -14.60 16.13 1.69
N LEU A 303 -14.33 15.26 2.67
CA LEU A 303 -14.42 13.80 2.50
C LEU A 303 -15.81 13.37 2.00
N ARG A 304 -16.89 13.91 2.59
CA ARG A 304 -18.27 13.66 2.14
C ARG A 304 -18.49 14.04 0.69
N ASN A 305 -18.02 15.22 0.27
CA ASN A 305 -18.18 15.68 -1.09
C ASN A 305 -17.46 14.76 -2.09
N PHE A 306 -16.30 14.23 -1.70
CA PHE A 306 -15.56 13.24 -2.47
C PHE A 306 -16.16 11.82 -2.42
N ARG A 307 -17.30 11.62 -1.74
CA ARG A 307 -17.96 10.31 -1.54
C ARG A 307 -17.05 9.27 -0.86
N ASP A 308 -16.21 9.75 0.06
CA ASP A 308 -15.35 8.93 0.91
C ASP A 308 -15.90 8.93 2.35
N SER A 309 -15.50 7.93 3.14
CA SER A 309 -15.95 7.77 4.53
C SER A 309 -15.14 8.62 5.51
N HIS A 310 -15.82 9.24 6.47
CA HIS A 310 -15.19 9.98 7.58
C HIS A 310 -14.43 9.10 8.55
N GLN A 311 -14.80 7.82 8.66
CA GLN A 311 -14.16 6.85 9.55
C GLN A 311 -12.94 6.20 8.90
N ARG A 312 -12.45 6.77 7.79
CA ARG A 312 -11.36 6.17 7.03
C ARG A 312 -10.03 6.45 7.71
N PRO A 313 -9.24 5.41 8.03
CA PRO A 313 -7.89 5.61 8.54
C PRO A 313 -7.01 6.30 7.50
N LEU A 314 -6.00 7.02 7.97
CA LEU A 314 -5.05 7.81 7.16
C LEU A 314 -5.68 8.99 6.41
N ALA A 315 -6.84 9.47 6.87
CA ALA A 315 -7.43 10.70 6.35
C ALA A 315 -6.53 11.92 6.64
N ARG A 316 -6.79 13.03 5.91
CA ARG A 316 -6.01 14.27 6.03
C ARG A 316 -6.02 14.85 7.44
N TRP A 317 -7.17 14.82 8.12
CA TRP A 317 -7.27 15.23 9.51
C TRP A 317 -6.38 14.38 10.43
N GLU A 318 -6.49 13.05 10.31
CA GLU A 318 -5.65 12.12 11.07
C GLU A 318 -4.16 12.36 10.81
N ALA A 319 -3.76 12.71 9.58
CA ALA A 319 -2.38 13.06 9.25
C ALA A 319 -1.91 14.33 9.96
N ASN A 320 -2.76 15.36 10.07
CA ASN A 320 -2.43 16.58 10.80
C ASN A 320 -2.26 16.30 12.30
N VAL A 321 -3.16 15.52 12.88
CA VAL A 321 -3.10 15.13 14.30
C VAL A 321 -1.87 14.28 14.57
N ARG A 322 -1.62 13.26 13.74
CA ARG A 322 -0.43 12.41 13.81
C ARG A 322 0.85 13.24 13.74
N HIS A 323 0.94 14.17 12.79
CA HIS A 323 2.09 15.06 12.66
C HIS A 323 2.30 15.88 13.94
N ALA A 324 1.25 16.52 14.47
CA ALA A 324 1.35 17.30 15.69
C ALA A 324 1.80 16.47 16.90
N ILE A 325 1.30 15.23 17.04
CA ILE A 325 1.74 14.27 18.06
C ILE A 325 3.22 13.90 17.89
N LEU A 326 3.62 13.47 16.69
CA LEU A 326 4.98 13.01 16.41
C LEU A 326 6.02 14.13 16.53
N VAL A 327 5.62 15.39 16.28
CA VAL A 327 6.49 16.53 16.50
C VAL A 327 6.65 16.84 17.98
N THR A 328 5.55 16.84 18.75
CA THR A 328 5.60 17.06 20.21
C THR A 328 6.37 15.96 20.94
N LEU A 329 6.27 14.71 20.48
CA LEU A 329 7.00 13.60 21.09
C LEU A 329 8.50 13.66 20.85
N SER A 330 8.98 14.23 19.73
CA SER A 330 10.40 14.15 19.32
C SER A 330 11.42 14.58 20.38
N SER A 331 11.08 15.57 21.22
CA SER A 331 11.95 16.05 22.31
C SER A 331 11.87 15.24 23.61
N ARG A 332 10.98 14.24 23.67
CA ARG A 332 10.65 13.48 24.89
C ARG A 332 11.07 12.01 24.84
N LEU A 333 11.46 11.50 23.67
CA LEU A 333 11.67 10.07 23.47
C LEU A 333 13.07 9.62 23.84
N SER A 334 13.18 8.44 24.45
CA SER A 334 14.40 7.64 24.40
C SER A 334 14.56 6.96 23.04
N GLU A 335 15.74 6.40 22.75
CA GLU A 335 15.94 5.59 21.53
C GLU A 335 14.96 4.40 21.47
N SER A 336 14.67 3.75 22.60
CA SER A 336 13.70 2.65 22.63
C SER A 336 12.26 3.11 22.37
N ASP A 337 11.90 4.29 22.87
CA ASP A 337 10.55 4.84 22.65
C ASP A 337 10.38 5.31 21.21
N LEU A 338 11.45 5.82 20.58
CA LEU A 338 11.44 6.18 19.16
C LEU A 338 11.01 5.01 18.28
N LEU A 339 11.61 3.83 18.47
CA LEU A 339 11.30 2.65 17.66
C LEU A 339 9.85 2.21 17.82
N PHE A 340 9.32 2.33 19.05
CA PHE A 340 7.93 2.04 19.31
C PHE A 340 6.99 3.07 18.68
N VAL A 341 7.24 4.36 18.90
CA VAL A 341 6.42 5.46 18.38
C VAL A 341 6.41 5.45 16.86
N GLU A 342 7.55 5.24 16.22
CA GLU A 342 7.61 5.11 14.76
C GLU A 342 6.76 3.94 14.27
N GLN A 343 6.82 2.76 14.92
CA GLN A 343 6.01 1.60 14.52
C GLN A 343 4.52 1.84 14.76
N LEU A 344 4.16 2.45 15.90
CA LEU A 344 2.78 2.73 16.29
C LEU A 344 2.09 3.68 15.31
N PHE A 345 2.81 4.70 14.83
CA PHE A 345 2.29 5.71 13.91
C PHE A 345 2.64 5.47 12.45
N ARG A 346 3.25 4.32 12.09
CA ARG A 346 3.60 4.03 10.71
C ARG A 346 2.35 3.97 9.83
N VAL A 347 2.36 4.74 8.75
CA VAL A 347 1.22 4.89 7.82
C VAL A 347 1.32 4.02 6.57
N TYR A 348 2.40 3.25 6.46
CA TYR A 348 2.72 2.48 5.27
C TYR A 348 3.08 1.03 5.62
N ASN A 349 2.91 0.14 4.66
CA ASN A 349 3.29 -1.25 4.79
C ASN A 349 4.80 -1.40 4.51
N PRO A 350 5.60 -1.85 5.48
CA PRO A 350 7.04 -2.03 5.28
C PRO A 350 7.37 -3.29 4.45
N SER A 351 6.39 -4.17 4.21
CA SER A 351 6.57 -5.30 3.29
C SER A 351 6.55 -4.79 1.86
N PRO A 352 7.51 -5.18 0.99
CA PRO A 352 7.56 -4.74 -0.40
C PRO A 352 6.50 -5.46 -1.24
N LEU A 353 5.21 -5.16 -1.00
CA LEU A 353 4.08 -5.84 -1.64
C LEU A 353 4.08 -5.67 -3.15
N HIS A 354 4.66 -4.60 -3.66
CA HIS A 354 4.85 -4.38 -5.09
C HIS A 354 5.68 -5.50 -5.76
N ARG A 355 6.60 -6.13 -5.02
CA ARG A 355 7.38 -7.29 -5.49
C ARG A 355 6.70 -8.63 -5.28
N LEU A 356 5.71 -8.67 -4.38
CA LEU A 356 4.88 -9.86 -4.11
C LEU A 356 3.60 -9.84 -4.95
N ARG A 357 3.41 -8.82 -5.79
CA ARG A 357 2.18 -8.63 -6.55
C ARG A 357 2.07 -9.67 -7.66
N VAL A 358 0.99 -10.43 -7.62
CA VAL A 358 0.57 -11.35 -8.68
C VAL A 358 -0.50 -10.65 -9.52
N VAL A 359 -0.32 -10.69 -10.84
CA VAL A 359 -1.26 -10.14 -11.83
C VAL A 359 -2.14 -11.27 -12.37
N ASP A 360 -3.42 -10.99 -12.60
CA ASP A 360 -4.42 -11.95 -13.11
C ASP A 360 -4.58 -13.19 -12.20
N PHE A 361 -4.58 -12.97 -10.88
CA PHE A 361 -4.72 -14.04 -9.91
C PHE A 361 -6.19 -14.44 -9.77
N VAL A 362 -6.52 -15.63 -10.25
CA VAL A 362 -7.87 -16.18 -10.13
C VAL A 362 -8.12 -16.66 -8.69
N SER A 363 -8.66 -15.75 -7.87
CA SER A 363 -8.91 -16.03 -6.45
C SER A 363 -10.02 -17.08 -6.24
N PRO A 364 -9.81 -18.11 -5.41
CA PRO A 364 -10.85 -19.08 -5.06
C PRO A 364 -11.88 -18.53 -4.04
N ALA A 365 -11.68 -17.30 -3.54
CA ALA A 365 -12.43 -16.74 -2.41
C ALA A 365 -13.94 -16.70 -2.65
N GLU A 366 -14.38 -16.24 -3.83
CA GLU A 366 -15.81 -16.17 -4.16
C GLU A 366 -16.48 -17.55 -4.08
N ARG A 367 -15.86 -18.56 -4.70
CA ARG A 367 -16.34 -19.94 -4.66
C ARG A 367 -16.42 -20.47 -3.23
N TRP A 368 -15.39 -20.22 -2.42
CA TRP A 368 -15.37 -20.66 -1.02
C TRP A 368 -16.42 -19.95 -0.18
N MET A 369 -16.58 -18.63 -0.31
CA MET A 369 -17.62 -17.88 0.40
C MET A 369 -19.02 -18.40 0.05
N GLN A 370 -19.31 -18.65 -1.23
CA GLN A 370 -20.59 -19.23 -1.65
C GLN A 370 -20.83 -20.62 -1.05
N ALA A 371 -19.79 -21.47 -0.99
CA ALA A 371 -19.87 -22.77 -0.36
C ALA A 371 -20.18 -22.67 1.14
N ILE A 372 -19.51 -21.77 1.87
CA ILE A 372 -19.77 -21.52 3.31
C ILE A 372 -21.22 -21.07 3.51
N SER A 373 -21.69 -20.11 2.72
CA SER A 373 -23.06 -19.59 2.82
C SER A 373 -24.14 -20.65 2.55
N ARG A 374 -23.82 -21.70 1.78
CA ARG A 374 -24.72 -22.83 1.50
C ARG A 374 -24.56 -24.00 2.49
N GLY A 375 -23.74 -23.85 3.53
CA GLY A 375 -23.45 -24.90 4.51
C GLY A 375 -22.51 -26.02 3.99
N GLY A 376 -21.90 -25.82 2.83
CA GLY A 376 -21.09 -26.81 2.12
C GLY A 376 -19.61 -26.79 2.47
N LEU A 377 -19.24 -26.78 3.76
CA LEU A 377 -17.83 -26.71 4.21
C LEU A 377 -16.95 -27.82 3.62
N GLY A 378 -17.50 -29.02 3.41
CA GLY A 378 -16.78 -30.16 2.82
C GLY A 378 -16.31 -29.95 1.37
N SER A 379 -16.84 -28.93 0.67
CA SER A 379 -16.43 -28.58 -0.70
C SER A 379 -15.25 -27.61 -0.75
N ILE A 380 -14.81 -27.08 0.40
CA ILE A 380 -13.71 -26.13 0.50
C ILE A 380 -12.42 -26.90 0.65
N MET A 381 -11.64 -26.97 -0.42
CA MET A 381 -10.28 -27.49 -0.42
C MET A 381 -9.28 -26.32 -0.52
N PRO A 382 -8.50 -26.02 0.53
CA PRO A 382 -7.44 -25.00 0.52
C PRO A 382 -6.19 -25.48 -0.25
N VAL A 383 -6.42 -26.07 -1.42
CA VAL A 383 -5.46 -26.80 -2.24
C VAL A 383 -5.78 -26.48 -3.70
N GLU A 384 -4.76 -26.12 -4.46
CA GLU A 384 -4.84 -25.89 -5.90
C GLU A 384 -3.72 -26.66 -6.59
N ALA A 385 -4.07 -27.61 -7.46
CA ALA A 385 -3.11 -28.49 -8.12
C ALA A 385 -2.14 -29.15 -7.11
N SER A 386 -0.84 -28.86 -7.22
CA SER A 386 0.24 -29.35 -6.36
C SER A 386 0.57 -28.41 -5.19
N GLU A 387 -0.15 -27.30 -5.04
CA GLU A 387 0.07 -26.30 -3.99
C GLU A 387 -1.02 -26.35 -2.92
N MET A 388 -0.64 -25.98 -1.70
CA MET A 388 -1.51 -25.92 -0.55
C MET A 388 -1.41 -24.53 0.09
N PHE A 389 -2.56 -23.91 0.34
CA PHE A 389 -2.62 -22.63 1.04
C PHE A 389 -2.37 -22.85 2.53
N LEU A 390 -1.38 -22.16 3.07
CA LEU A 390 -1.05 -22.16 4.50
C LEU A 390 -1.65 -20.94 5.23
N ASP A 391 -1.71 -19.80 4.56
CA ASP A 391 -2.53 -18.66 4.98
C ASP A 391 -3.14 -18.06 3.71
N PHE A 392 -4.42 -17.71 3.78
CA PHE A 392 -5.13 -17.07 2.68
C PHE A 392 -6.06 -16.03 3.26
N GLN A 393 -5.97 -14.81 2.77
CA GLN A 393 -6.84 -13.70 3.15
C GLN A 393 -7.38 -13.05 1.89
N ALA A 394 -8.69 -12.85 1.85
CA ALA A 394 -9.35 -12.18 0.73
C ALA A 394 -10.45 -11.26 1.21
N CYS A 395 -10.50 -10.07 0.62
CA CYS A 395 -11.58 -9.13 0.73
C CYS A 395 -12.16 -8.85 -0.65
N LEU A 396 -13.46 -9.11 -0.82
CA LEU A 396 -14.15 -8.89 -2.09
C LEU A 396 -15.60 -8.47 -1.90
N VAL A 397 -16.16 -7.84 -2.93
CA VAL A 397 -17.61 -7.60 -3.03
C VAL A 397 -18.20 -8.62 -3.98
N LEU A 398 -19.17 -9.40 -3.49
CA LEU A 398 -19.86 -10.42 -4.28
C LEU A 398 -20.82 -9.76 -5.30
N PRO A 399 -21.05 -10.35 -6.49
CA PRO A 399 -21.84 -9.73 -7.58
C PRO A 399 -23.27 -9.27 -7.22
N HIS A 400 -23.83 -9.79 -6.12
CA HIS A 400 -25.18 -9.47 -5.63
C HIS A 400 -25.21 -8.80 -4.25
N GLU A 401 -24.04 -8.53 -3.68
CA GLU A 401 -23.92 -7.89 -2.37
C GLU A 401 -23.35 -6.48 -2.53
N ARG A 402 -23.78 -5.56 -1.67
CA ARG A 402 -23.21 -4.20 -1.58
C ARG A 402 -22.15 -4.08 -0.49
N GLN A 403 -21.90 -5.16 0.23
CA GLN A 403 -20.98 -5.19 1.36
C GLN A 403 -19.72 -5.96 0.96
N ARG A 404 -18.58 -5.51 1.49
CA ARG A 404 -17.34 -6.26 1.42
C ARG A 404 -17.43 -7.45 2.37
N ARG A 405 -16.98 -8.59 1.89
CA ARG A 405 -16.86 -9.83 2.62
C ARG A 405 -15.40 -10.11 2.88
N TYR A 406 -15.07 -10.63 4.06
CA TYR A 406 -13.72 -10.98 4.46
C TYR A 406 -13.64 -12.48 4.75
N LEU A 407 -12.75 -13.17 4.05
CA LEU A 407 -12.43 -14.58 4.26
C LEU A 407 -10.97 -14.71 4.65
N ARG A 408 -10.72 -15.46 5.71
CA ARG A 408 -9.40 -15.95 6.10
C ARG A 408 -9.41 -17.46 6.24
N LEU A 409 -8.36 -18.12 5.79
CA LEU A 409 -8.06 -19.52 6.08
C LEU A 409 -6.60 -19.60 6.54
N THR A 410 -6.33 -20.18 7.70
CA THR A 410 -4.97 -20.36 8.21
C THR A 410 -4.78 -21.82 8.62
N ALA A 411 -3.76 -22.45 8.04
CA ALA A 411 -3.35 -23.81 8.33
C ALA A 411 -2.62 -23.92 9.68
N PHE A 412 -2.91 -24.99 10.40
CA PHE A 412 -2.23 -25.38 11.63
C PHE A 412 -2.02 -26.89 11.69
N LEU A 413 -1.02 -27.32 12.47
CA LEU A 413 -0.76 -28.72 12.69
C LEU A 413 -1.65 -29.27 13.81
N HIS A 414 -2.04 -30.53 13.70
CA HIS A 414 -2.63 -31.31 14.79
C HIS A 414 -2.12 -32.75 14.78
N ARG A 415 -2.31 -33.47 15.89
CA ARG A 415 -1.96 -34.90 15.95
C ARG A 415 -2.99 -35.74 15.19
N ARG A 416 -2.51 -36.68 14.38
CA ARG A 416 -3.35 -37.68 13.71
C ARG A 416 -4.10 -38.52 14.76
N GLY A 417 -5.37 -38.81 14.48
CA GLY A 417 -6.26 -39.50 15.42
C GLY A 417 -6.79 -38.63 16.56
N ALA A 418 -6.28 -37.41 16.76
CA ALA A 418 -6.84 -36.44 17.68
C ALA A 418 -7.80 -35.49 16.94
N ARG A 419 -8.76 -34.91 17.68
CA ARG A 419 -9.61 -33.84 17.16
C ARG A 419 -8.74 -32.63 16.82
N ALA A 420 -8.89 -32.08 15.62
CA ALA A 420 -8.24 -30.84 15.23
C ALA A 420 -8.81 -29.67 16.05
N ILE A 421 -7.94 -28.96 16.77
CA ILE A 421 -8.28 -27.82 17.61
C ILE A 421 -7.32 -26.68 17.21
N PRO A 422 -7.82 -25.54 16.72
CA PRO A 422 -6.98 -24.39 16.40
C PRO A 422 -6.17 -23.91 17.62
N PRO A 423 -4.95 -23.38 17.43
CA PRO A 423 -4.17 -22.77 18.51
C PRO A 423 -4.93 -21.62 19.17
N ALA A 424 -4.90 -21.54 20.49
CA ALA A 424 -5.58 -20.48 21.24
C ALA A 424 -4.98 -19.08 20.97
N GLN A 425 -3.67 -19.02 20.72
CA GLN A 425 -2.95 -17.82 20.32
C GLN A 425 -1.96 -18.19 19.23
N SER A 426 -2.22 -17.76 18.00
CA SER A 426 -1.26 -17.87 16.90
C SER A 426 -0.45 -16.58 16.80
N PRO A 427 0.84 -16.68 16.43
CA PRO A 427 1.72 -15.53 16.31
C PRO A 427 1.22 -14.60 15.19
N THR A 428 1.16 -13.31 15.48
CA THR A 428 0.67 -12.29 14.55
C THR A 428 1.62 -11.10 14.45
N PHE A 429 1.56 -10.37 13.33
CA PHE A 429 2.14 -9.04 13.16
C PHE A 429 1.16 -8.16 12.39
N ALA A 430 1.11 -6.86 12.67
CA ALA A 430 0.27 -5.95 11.90
C ALA A 430 0.89 -5.64 10.52
N SER A 431 0.06 -5.31 9.54
CA SER A 431 0.55 -4.98 8.18
C SER A 431 1.40 -3.69 8.13
N THR A 432 1.39 -2.88 9.19
CA THR A 432 2.29 -1.75 9.39
C THR A 432 3.58 -2.14 10.14
N GLU A 433 3.82 -3.41 10.42
CA GLU A 433 4.99 -3.91 11.13
C GLU A 433 5.92 -4.66 10.19
N THR A 434 7.23 -4.59 10.45
CA THR A 434 8.17 -5.39 9.68
C THR A 434 7.97 -6.85 10.06
N PRO A 435 7.71 -7.76 9.11
CA PRO A 435 7.46 -9.17 9.41
C PRO A 435 8.64 -9.79 10.17
N ARG A 436 8.36 -10.50 11.27
CA ARG A 436 9.37 -11.22 12.06
C ARG A 436 8.85 -12.62 12.39
N SER A 437 9.68 -13.64 12.17
CA SER A 437 9.33 -15.05 12.38
C SER A 437 9.31 -15.48 13.86
N GLY A 438 9.43 -14.54 14.81
CA GLY A 438 9.59 -14.83 16.23
C GLY A 438 8.28 -15.18 16.94
N HIS A 439 8.35 -16.16 17.85
CA HIS A 439 7.30 -16.60 18.79
C HIS A 439 6.18 -17.50 18.24
N ALA A 440 6.43 -18.25 17.17
CA ALA A 440 5.49 -19.27 16.73
C ALA A 440 5.48 -20.51 17.63
N GLY A 441 4.28 -21.02 17.96
CA GLY A 441 4.12 -22.27 18.67
C GLY A 441 4.48 -23.47 17.79
N SER A 442 4.63 -24.64 18.41
CA SER A 442 5.00 -25.88 17.70
C SER A 442 3.94 -26.36 16.69
N MET A 443 2.71 -25.84 16.78
CA MET A 443 1.60 -26.20 15.90
C MET A 443 1.34 -25.15 14.81
N ASP A 444 2.05 -24.03 14.83
CA ASP A 444 1.89 -22.94 13.86
C ASP A 444 2.78 -23.16 12.63
N LEU A 445 2.19 -23.04 11.45
CA LEU A 445 2.92 -23.13 10.17
C LEU A 445 3.36 -21.75 9.66
N CYS A 446 2.72 -20.68 10.09
CA CYS A 446 3.06 -19.33 9.69
C CYS A 446 2.85 -18.31 10.82
N VAL A 447 3.54 -17.17 10.71
CA VAL A 447 3.20 -15.96 11.46
C VAL A 447 2.24 -15.13 10.62
N ARG A 448 1.07 -14.90 11.19
CA ARG A 448 -0.09 -14.31 10.55
C ARG A 448 0.04 -12.79 10.43
N ALA A 449 -0.26 -12.24 9.26
CA ALA A 449 -0.44 -10.80 9.14
C ALA A 449 -1.85 -10.42 9.56
N GLU A 450 -1.99 -9.37 10.36
CA GLU A 450 -3.26 -8.70 10.63
C GLU A 450 -3.39 -7.48 9.72
N PRO A 451 -4.45 -7.40 8.89
CA PRO A 451 -4.70 -6.25 8.04
C PRO A 451 -4.86 -4.97 8.86
N ARG A 452 -3.99 -3.99 8.62
CA ARG A 452 -4.15 -2.61 9.10
C ARG A 452 -4.08 -1.67 7.91
N SER A 453 -4.94 -0.66 7.89
CA SER A 453 -4.93 0.34 6.82
C SER A 453 -3.55 0.97 6.68
N ALA A 454 -2.97 0.84 5.50
CA ALA A 454 -1.61 1.27 5.22
C ALA A 454 -1.47 1.65 3.74
N LEU A 455 -0.64 2.65 3.47
CA LEU A 455 -0.13 2.91 2.12
C LEU A 455 0.80 1.76 1.69
N PHE A 456 0.96 1.59 0.38
CA PHE A 456 1.62 0.42 -0.24
C PHE A 456 0.92 -0.93 -0.02
N GLY A 457 -0.32 -0.91 0.47
CA GLY A 457 -1.23 -2.05 0.49
C GLY A 457 -1.48 -2.62 1.88
N THR A 458 -2.74 -3.01 2.12
CA THR A 458 -3.23 -3.45 3.44
C THR A 458 -2.96 -4.93 3.73
N PHE A 459 -2.91 -5.80 2.71
CA PHE A 459 -2.84 -7.25 2.90
C PHE A 459 -1.41 -7.76 2.76
N ALA A 460 -0.65 -7.74 3.85
CA ALA A 460 0.67 -8.37 3.88
C ALA A 460 0.55 -9.91 3.91
N PRO A 461 1.24 -10.66 3.03
CA PRO A 461 1.24 -12.11 3.13
C PRO A 461 1.92 -12.58 4.43
N ALA A 462 1.35 -13.60 5.07
CA ALA A 462 1.99 -14.30 6.20
C ALA A 462 3.41 -14.75 5.85
N ILE A 463 4.23 -14.96 6.88
CA ILE A 463 5.60 -15.49 6.75
C ILE A 463 5.67 -16.92 7.29
N PRO A 464 6.42 -17.82 6.65
CA PRO A 464 6.58 -19.18 7.15
C PRO A 464 7.32 -19.20 8.49
N THR A 465 6.95 -20.13 9.39
CA THR A 465 7.71 -20.36 10.62
C THR A 465 9.03 -21.07 10.32
N SER A 466 10.03 -20.91 11.18
CA SER A 466 11.28 -21.65 11.06
C SER A 466 11.07 -23.18 11.06
N ALA A 467 10.07 -23.65 11.82
CA ALA A 467 9.68 -25.07 11.84
C ALA A 467 9.12 -25.53 10.48
N LEU A 468 8.22 -24.76 9.87
CA LEU A 468 7.74 -25.07 8.51
C LEU A 468 8.90 -25.14 7.52
N ILE A 469 9.83 -24.17 7.55
CA ILE A 469 10.99 -24.15 6.65
C ILE A 469 11.84 -25.42 6.79
N GLN A 470 11.97 -25.96 8.00
CA GLN A 470 12.64 -27.24 8.22
C GLN A 470 11.86 -28.41 7.60
N HIS A 471 10.53 -28.43 7.72
CA HIS A 471 9.68 -29.47 7.13
C HIS A 471 9.67 -29.47 5.60
N VAL A 472 9.91 -28.33 4.96
CA VAL A 472 9.91 -28.22 3.49
C VAL A 472 11.31 -28.24 2.86
N GLY A 473 12.35 -28.26 3.69
CA GLY A 473 13.75 -28.30 3.23
C GLY A 473 14.29 -26.98 2.67
N GLY A 474 13.65 -25.85 2.96
CA GLY A 474 14.10 -24.52 2.51
C GLY A 474 12.96 -23.55 2.16
N THR A 475 13.30 -22.30 1.85
CA THR A 475 12.32 -21.26 1.51
C THR A 475 11.80 -21.34 0.07
N SER A 476 12.48 -22.08 -0.82
CA SER A 476 12.13 -22.17 -2.24
C SER A 476 10.80 -22.88 -2.50
N ALA A 477 10.35 -23.73 -1.57
CA ALA A 477 9.08 -24.46 -1.67
C ALA A 477 7.87 -23.63 -1.21
N VAL A 478 8.09 -22.38 -0.77
CA VAL A 478 7.07 -21.52 -0.18
C VAL A 478 6.88 -20.29 -1.07
N THR A 479 5.64 -20.04 -1.46
CA THR A 479 5.26 -18.91 -2.31
C THR A 479 4.42 -17.92 -1.52
N ARG A 480 4.81 -16.65 -1.53
CA ARG A 480 4.05 -15.55 -0.95
C ARG A 480 3.51 -14.68 -2.08
N GLY A 481 2.23 -14.33 -2.03
CA GLY A 481 1.59 -13.54 -3.07
C GLY A 481 0.61 -12.53 -2.50
N TYR A 482 0.51 -11.39 -3.18
CA TYR A 482 -0.46 -10.34 -2.94
C TYR A 482 -1.17 -10.04 -4.26
N TRP A 483 -2.48 -9.80 -4.25
CA TRP A 483 -3.20 -9.40 -5.45
C TRP A 483 -4.22 -8.30 -5.15
N ARG A 484 -4.55 -7.54 -6.19
CA ARG A 484 -5.54 -6.46 -6.16
C ARG A 484 -6.13 -6.29 -7.55
N GLU A 485 -7.44 -6.44 -7.66
CA GLU A 485 -8.17 -6.45 -8.93
C GLU A 485 -9.46 -5.64 -8.89
N GLY A 486 -9.79 -5.10 -10.07
CA GLY A 486 -11.03 -4.38 -10.32
C GLY A 486 -11.17 -3.06 -9.58
N ARG A 487 -12.22 -2.32 -9.95
CA ARG A 487 -12.64 -1.09 -9.27
C ARG A 487 -14.16 -1.11 -9.16
N ILE A 488 -14.67 -0.85 -7.97
CA ILE A 488 -16.13 -0.75 -7.81
C ILE A 488 -16.54 0.68 -8.10
N GLY A 489 -17.11 0.92 -9.28
CA GLY A 489 -17.57 2.24 -9.70
C GLY A 489 -18.84 2.74 -8.97
N SER A 490 -19.57 1.84 -8.31
CA SER A 490 -20.91 2.09 -7.76
C SER A 490 -20.99 2.18 -6.23
N ILE A 491 -19.92 1.83 -5.50
CA ILE A 491 -19.90 1.82 -4.03
C ILE A 491 -19.23 3.10 -3.51
N ARG A 492 -19.81 3.69 -2.46
CA ARG A 492 -19.15 4.74 -1.64
C ARG A 492 -17.88 4.12 -1.09
N ASP A 493 -16.75 4.81 -1.22
CA ASP A 493 -15.40 4.30 -0.96
C ASP A 493 -14.84 3.51 -2.16
N SER A 494 -13.91 4.14 -2.88
CA SER A 494 -13.26 3.63 -4.09
C SER A 494 -12.32 2.44 -3.82
N TRP A 495 -12.79 1.36 -3.19
CA TRP A 495 -12.00 0.17 -2.90
C TRP A 495 -11.76 -0.69 -4.15
N PRO A 496 -10.69 -1.50 -4.16
CA PRO A 496 -10.56 -2.59 -5.10
C PRO A 496 -11.77 -3.52 -5.02
N GLN A 497 -12.20 -4.04 -6.16
CA GLN A 497 -13.29 -5.02 -6.19
C GLN A 497 -12.90 -6.29 -5.43
N GLN A 498 -11.65 -6.70 -5.59
CA GLN A 498 -11.04 -7.79 -4.85
C GLN A 498 -9.61 -7.42 -4.47
N GLU A 499 -9.18 -7.82 -3.28
CA GLU A 499 -7.78 -7.76 -2.86
C GLU A 499 -7.51 -8.84 -1.82
N GLY A 500 -6.27 -9.25 -1.70
CA GLY A 500 -5.90 -10.27 -0.73
C GLY A 500 -4.44 -10.65 -0.78
N CYS A 501 -4.09 -11.61 0.06
CA CYS A 501 -2.75 -12.19 0.12
C CYS A 501 -2.80 -13.68 0.45
N PHE A 502 -1.75 -14.39 0.09
CA PHE A 502 -1.60 -15.79 0.42
C PHE A 502 -0.15 -16.19 0.73
N LEU A 503 -0.04 -17.25 1.51
CA LEU A 503 1.15 -18.07 1.70
C LEU A 503 0.80 -19.49 1.22
N LYS A 504 1.54 -20.02 0.26
CA LYS A 504 1.39 -21.37 -0.29
C LYS A 504 2.65 -22.19 -0.10
N VAL A 505 2.49 -23.52 -0.10
CA VAL A 505 3.59 -24.49 -0.13
C VAL A 505 3.36 -25.56 -1.19
N GLU A 506 4.43 -26.01 -1.84
CA GLU A 506 4.39 -27.21 -2.66
C GLU A 506 4.14 -28.46 -1.79
N LYS A 507 3.07 -29.20 -2.08
CA LYS A 507 2.72 -30.40 -1.30
C LYS A 507 3.81 -31.45 -1.28
N ALA A 508 4.49 -31.65 -2.40
CA ALA A 508 5.54 -32.65 -2.54
C ALA A 508 6.78 -32.32 -1.68
N ALA A 509 7.01 -31.02 -1.38
CA ALA A 509 8.11 -30.59 -0.54
C ALA A 509 7.81 -30.77 0.95
N LEU A 510 6.53 -30.78 1.35
CA LEU A 510 6.12 -30.82 2.75
C LEU A 510 6.32 -32.21 3.36
N LYS A 511 7.32 -32.35 4.23
CA LYS A 511 7.63 -33.58 4.97
C LYS A 511 7.23 -33.45 6.43
N LEU A 512 5.99 -33.80 6.73
CA LEU A 512 5.50 -33.86 8.10
C LEU A 512 5.86 -35.19 8.78
N PRO A 513 6.13 -35.17 10.09
CA PRO A 513 6.14 -36.37 10.92
C PRO A 513 4.86 -37.20 10.76
N PRO A 514 4.94 -38.54 10.83
CA PRO A 514 3.80 -39.42 10.57
C PRO A 514 2.65 -39.28 11.57
N ASP A 515 2.90 -38.68 12.73
CA ASP A 515 1.92 -38.40 13.78
C ASP A 515 1.21 -37.05 13.60
N LEU A 516 1.61 -36.24 12.61
CA LEU A 516 1.02 -34.91 12.36
C LEU A 516 0.15 -34.88 11.08
N ALA A 517 -0.85 -34.01 11.12
CA ALA A 517 -1.75 -33.67 10.01
C ALA A 517 -2.04 -32.17 10.01
N ILE A 518 -2.59 -31.67 8.90
CA ILE A 518 -2.94 -30.26 8.72
C ILE A 518 -4.46 -30.10 8.75
N ALA A 519 -4.90 -29.07 9.47
CA ALA A 519 -6.25 -28.54 9.41
C ALA A 519 -6.18 -27.01 9.21
N TRP A 520 -7.31 -26.37 8.92
CA TRP A 520 -7.44 -24.93 8.73
C TRP A 520 -8.48 -24.35 9.67
N ASP A 521 -8.10 -23.28 10.36
CA ASP A 521 -9.02 -22.35 11.00
C ASP A 521 -9.49 -21.35 9.94
N GLY A 522 -10.79 -21.34 9.69
CA GLY A 522 -11.44 -20.46 8.74
C GLY A 522 -12.26 -19.39 9.42
N GLN A 523 -12.25 -18.18 8.88
CA GLN A 523 -13.04 -17.05 9.37
C GLN A 523 -13.75 -16.38 8.20
N LEU A 524 -15.07 -16.23 8.29
CA LEU A 524 -15.89 -15.46 7.36
C LEU A 524 -16.61 -14.35 8.12
N ASP A 525 -16.25 -13.09 7.85
CA ASP A 525 -16.81 -11.90 8.50
C ASP A 525 -16.85 -12.01 10.04
N GLY A 526 -15.76 -12.51 10.63
CA GLY A 526 -15.64 -12.74 12.07
C GLY A 526 -16.18 -14.07 12.58
N ARG A 527 -16.92 -14.85 11.77
CA ARG A 527 -17.45 -16.16 12.15
C ARG A 527 -16.46 -17.28 11.85
N HIS A 528 -16.08 -18.04 12.88
CA HIS A 528 -15.11 -19.12 12.77
C HIS A 528 -15.72 -20.45 12.32
N PHE A 529 -14.96 -21.22 11.55
CA PHE A 529 -15.27 -22.59 11.13
C PHE A 529 -13.98 -23.40 10.97
N LEU A 530 -14.07 -24.72 11.09
CA LEU A 530 -12.92 -25.62 11.00
C LEU A 530 -12.99 -26.44 9.71
N LEU A 531 -11.87 -26.51 8.99
CA LEU A 531 -11.69 -27.43 7.86
C LEU A 531 -10.60 -28.44 8.21
N ALA A 532 -10.92 -29.74 8.23
CA ALA A 532 -9.96 -30.81 8.43
C ALA A 532 -10.07 -31.82 7.28
N PRO A 533 -9.69 -31.44 6.05
CA PRO A 533 -9.73 -32.34 4.92
C PRO A 533 -8.72 -33.48 5.11
N THR A 534 -9.06 -34.66 4.60
CA THR A 534 -8.15 -35.81 4.62
C THR A 534 -7.07 -35.57 3.55
N ILE A 535 -5.87 -35.12 3.97
CA ILE A 535 -4.71 -34.85 3.10
C ILE A 535 -3.54 -35.74 3.49
#